data_AF-Q9FWZ4-F1
#
_entry.id   AF-Q9FWZ4-F1
#
_cell.length_a   1.000
_cell.length_b   1.000
_cell.length_c   1.000
_cell.angle_alpha   90.00
_cell.angle_beta   90.00
_cell.angle_gamma   90.00
#
_symmetry.space_group_name_H-M   'P 1'
#
loop_
_entity.id
_entity.type
_entity.pdbx_description
1 polymer ?
#
loop_
_entity_poly.entity_id
_entity_poly.type
_entity_poly.pdbx_seq_one_letter_code
_entity_poly.pdbx_strand_id
1 'polypeptide(L)'
;MESTPPTEAFAELRFYVYNKKENKYFTIQDVEVKRFNALRMVWGLLKVLSYDTFTNPENGFIFEGGECEFGVDVLVAPPLTNWEILSFDEKLSPPKFSWNLKNFSELKEDVYTSNKYPMGGKEWVLKLYPKGNSRADGKYLSLYVHLADSETLKSDEKNFKQGHVRVLNPLGSNHVEVQSSCWYKESSRGWGWDHFLSIANLRKTYLDKEDALNVEIEFKVVSATKYSPII
;
A
#
# COMPACT_ATOMS: atom_id res chain seq x y z
N MET A 1 36.78 -21.15 18.82
CA MET A 1 36.03 -19.88 18.83
C MET A 1 34.66 -20.19 19.37
N GLU A 2 34.42 -19.90 20.64
CA GLU A 2 33.07 -19.96 21.21
C GLU A 2 32.25 -18.85 20.57
N SER A 3 31.28 -19.22 19.74
CA SER A 3 30.27 -18.28 19.28
C SER A 3 29.42 -17.89 20.48
N THR A 4 29.44 -16.62 20.87
CA THR A 4 28.44 -16.07 21.78
C THR A 4 27.06 -16.48 21.28
N PRO A 5 26.24 -17.20 22.07
CA PRO A 5 24.93 -17.64 21.61
C PRO A 5 24.14 -16.40 21.17
N PRO A 6 23.49 -16.44 20.00
CA PRO A 6 22.74 -15.30 19.53
C PRO A 6 21.65 -14.99 20.56
N THR A 7 21.59 -13.73 21.01
CA THR A 7 20.58 -13.25 21.97
C THR A 7 19.15 -13.40 21.45
N GLU A 8 19.02 -13.65 20.14
CA GLU A 8 17.76 -13.77 19.44
C GLU A 8 17.83 -14.87 18.39
N ALA A 9 16.76 -15.64 18.24
CA ALA A 9 16.60 -16.64 17.20
C ALA A 9 15.39 -16.32 16.34
N PHE A 10 15.48 -16.55 15.04
CA PHE A 10 14.40 -16.35 14.10
C PHE A 10 13.96 -17.72 13.58
N ALA A 11 12.66 -18.01 13.57
CA ALA A 11 12.17 -19.28 13.05
C ALA A 11 10.81 -19.16 12.38
N GLU A 12 10.64 -19.90 11.30
CA GLU A 12 9.33 -20.18 10.72
C GLU A 12 8.70 -21.38 11.43
N LEU A 13 7.44 -21.25 11.80
CA LEU A 13 6.69 -22.30 12.50
C LEU A 13 5.63 -22.88 11.58
N ARG A 14 5.62 -24.20 11.43
CA ARG A 14 4.53 -24.93 10.78
C ARG A 14 3.91 -25.87 11.78
N PHE A 15 2.59 -25.78 11.93
CA PHE A 15 1.82 -26.63 12.83
C PHE A 15 1.07 -27.67 12.01
N TYR A 16 0.95 -28.87 12.57
CA TYR A 16 0.28 -30.00 11.93
C TYR A 16 -0.76 -30.58 12.89
N VAL A 17 -1.94 -30.86 12.36
CA VAL A 17 -2.98 -31.64 13.05
C VAL A 17 -3.23 -32.89 12.23
N TYR A 18 -2.97 -34.07 12.79
CA TYR A 18 -3.16 -35.31 12.04
C TYR A 18 -4.65 -35.65 11.92
N ASN A 19 -5.08 -35.96 10.69
CA ASN A 19 -6.39 -36.47 10.36
C ASN A 19 -6.28 -37.96 10.03
N LYS A 20 -6.79 -38.82 10.91
CA LYS A 20 -6.70 -40.27 10.76
C LYS A 20 -7.63 -40.81 9.67
N LYS A 21 -8.78 -40.18 9.44
CA LYS A 21 -9.75 -40.60 8.40
C LYS A 21 -9.19 -40.38 6.99
N GLU A 22 -8.48 -39.27 6.80
CA GLU A 22 -7.82 -38.95 5.54
C GLU A 22 -6.37 -39.47 5.44
N ASN A 23 -5.80 -39.92 6.55
CA ASN A 23 -4.38 -40.28 6.70
C ASN A 23 -3.45 -39.14 6.20
N LYS A 24 -3.74 -37.91 6.62
CA LYS A 24 -3.06 -36.69 6.19
C LYS A 24 -2.93 -35.71 7.34
N TYR A 25 -1.96 -34.81 7.25
CA TYR A 25 -1.85 -33.68 8.18
C TYR A 25 -2.56 -32.46 7.60
N PHE A 26 -3.39 -31.83 8.43
CA PHE A 26 -3.81 -30.46 8.21
C PHE A 26 -2.66 -29.53 8.64
N THR A 27 -2.07 -28.84 7.67
CA THR A 27 -0.90 -27.97 7.88
C THR A 27 -1.32 -26.52 7.97
N ILE A 28 -0.81 -25.81 8.96
CA ILE A 28 -0.99 -24.36 9.10
C ILE A 28 0.39 -23.74 9.23
N GLN A 29 0.73 -22.88 8.27
CA GLN A 29 1.97 -22.15 8.28
C GLN A 29 1.71 -20.71 8.70
N ASP A 30 2.45 -20.23 9.69
CA ASP A 30 2.53 -18.80 9.93
C ASP A 30 3.44 -18.18 8.87
N VAL A 31 2.93 -17.22 8.09
CA VAL A 31 3.70 -16.57 7.02
C VAL A 31 4.79 -15.63 7.56
N GLU A 32 4.71 -15.30 8.85
CA GLU A 32 5.67 -14.41 9.50
C GLU A 32 6.74 -15.18 10.27
N VAL A 33 8.00 -14.84 10.02
CA VAL A 33 9.15 -15.32 10.81
C VAL A 33 9.01 -14.83 12.25
N LYS A 34 9.09 -15.74 13.22
CA LYS A 34 8.97 -15.43 14.64
C LYS A 34 10.31 -15.14 15.26
N ARG A 35 10.39 -14.01 15.96
CA ARG A 35 11.58 -13.56 16.72
C ARG A 35 11.49 -14.03 18.16
N PHE A 36 12.30 -15.01 18.50
CA PHE A 36 12.50 -15.50 19.85
C PHE A 36 13.59 -14.69 20.54
N ASN A 37 13.34 -14.23 21.76
CA ASN A 37 14.33 -13.61 22.62
C ASN A 37 13.97 -13.87 24.10
N ALA A 38 14.81 -13.42 25.03
CA ALA A 38 14.61 -13.64 26.46
C ALA A 38 13.27 -13.07 27.00
N LEU A 39 12.68 -12.07 26.34
CA LEU A 39 11.39 -11.49 26.72
C LEU A 39 10.20 -12.21 26.08
N ARG A 40 10.40 -12.83 24.92
CA ARG A 40 9.35 -13.51 24.14
C ARG A 40 9.86 -14.84 23.60
N MET A 41 9.70 -15.86 24.43
CA MET A 41 10.11 -17.24 24.13
C MET A 41 8.97 -18.12 23.60
N VAL A 42 7.73 -17.64 23.64
CA VAL A 42 6.53 -18.41 23.28
C VAL A 42 5.86 -17.77 22.06
N TRP A 43 5.61 -18.60 21.05
CA TRP A 43 4.90 -18.26 19.84
C TRP A 43 3.90 -19.37 19.50
N GLY A 44 2.80 -19.00 18.86
CA GLY A 44 1.76 -19.93 18.46
C GLY A 44 0.70 -19.22 17.62
N LEU A 45 -0.24 -20.00 17.11
CA LEU A 45 -1.36 -19.53 16.31
C LEU A 45 -2.65 -19.58 17.13
N LEU A 46 -3.36 -18.45 17.21
CA LEU A 46 -4.61 -18.34 17.97
C LEU A 46 -5.78 -19.10 17.31
N LYS A 47 -5.76 -19.23 15.97
CA LYS A 47 -6.85 -19.85 15.19
C LYS A 47 -6.28 -20.89 14.24
N VAL A 48 -6.23 -22.13 14.70
CA VAL A 48 -5.69 -23.29 13.99
C VAL A 48 -6.82 -24.04 13.29
N LEU A 49 -7.80 -24.50 14.07
CA LEU A 49 -8.98 -25.22 13.60
C LEU A 49 -10.17 -24.81 14.47
N SER A 50 -11.37 -24.73 13.90
CA SER A 50 -12.56 -24.46 14.70
C SER A 50 -12.84 -25.64 15.64
N TYR A 51 -13.39 -25.35 16.83
CA TYR A 51 -13.75 -26.39 17.79
C TYR A 51 -14.70 -27.42 17.15
N ASP A 52 -15.77 -26.96 16.50
CA ASP A 52 -16.75 -27.83 15.85
C ASP A 52 -16.13 -28.71 14.77
N THR A 53 -15.18 -28.18 13.99
CA THR A 53 -14.45 -28.97 13.00
C THR A 53 -13.55 -30.01 13.68
N PHE A 54 -12.87 -29.64 14.76
CA PHE A 54 -11.96 -30.54 15.47
C PHE A 54 -12.71 -31.69 16.17
N THR A 55 -13.83 -31.39 16.84
CA THR A 55 -14.56 -32.36 17.65
C THR A 55 -15.58 -33.19 16.89
N ASN A 56 -15.93 -32.80 15.67
CA ASN A 56 -16.85 -33.59 14.84
C ASN A 56 -16.16 -34.92 14.45
N PRO A 57 -16.68 -36.09 14.90
CA PRO A 57 -16.10 -37.39 14.60
C PRO A 57 -15.98 -37.66 13.10
N GLU A 58 -16.85 -37.06 12.28
CA GLU A 58 -16.81 -37.20 10.82
C GLU A 58 -15.53 -36.64 10.19
N ASN A 59 -14.85 -35.73 10.87
CA ASN A 59 -13.62 -35.12 10.38
C ASN A 59 -12.35 -35.91 10.73
N GLY A 60 -12.39 -36.81 11.71
CA GLY A 60 -11.28 -37.75 11.96
C GLY A 60 -10.03 -37.21 12.66
N PHE A 61 -10.11 -36.04 13.31
CA PHE A 61 -8.99 -35.46 14.09
C PHE A 61 -8.84 -36.05 15.50
N ILE A 62 -9.94 -36.54 16.09
CA ILE A 62 -9.94 -37.22 17.39
C ILE A 62 -10.10 -38.72 17.15
N PHE A 63 -9.20 -39.50 17.71
CA PHE A 63 -9.13 -40.94 17.56
C PHE A 63 -10.01 -41.65 18.59
N GLU A 64 -10.18 -42.96 18.39
CA GLU A 64 -10.77 -43.83 19.41
C GLU A 64 -10.00 -43.71 20.73
N GLY A 65 -10.72 -43.51 21.84
CA GLY A 65 -10.13 -43.18 23.14
C GLY A 65 -9.95 -41.70 23.43
N GLY A 66 -10.26 -40.80 22.48
CA GLY A 66 -10.19 -39.35 22.68
C GLY A 66 -8.81 -38.75 22.46
N GLU A 67 -7.88 -39.53 21.91
CA GLU A 67 -6.51 -39.09 21.59
C GLU A 67 -6.47 -38.28 20.29
N CYS A 68 -5.47 -37.42 20.15
CA CYS A 68 -5.22 -36.66 18.92
C CYS A 68 -3.72 -36.40 18.80
N GLU A 69 -3.24 -36.20 17.56
CA GLU A 69 -1.82 -36.02 17.28
C GLU A 69 -1.56 -34.65 16.64
N PHE A 70 -0.55 -33.97 17.19
CA PHE A 70 -0.10 -32.66 16.74
C PHE A 70 1.40 -32.70 16.47
N GLY A 71 1.82 -31.98 15.44
CA GLY A 71 3.23 -31.78 15.10
C GLY A 71 3.57 -30.31 15.00
N VAL A 72 4.85 -29.98 15.15
CA VAL A 72 5.39 -28.66 14.83
C VAL A 72 6.74 -28.82 14.16
N ASP A 73 6.91 -28.19 13.00
CA ASP A 73 8.23 -27.99 12.39
C ASP A 73 8.71 -26.58 12.71
N VAL A 74 9.96 -26.49 13.16
CA VAL A 74 10.65 -25.24 13.45
C VAL A 74 11.82 -25.12 12.48
N LEU A 75 11.68 -24.26 11.48
CA LEU A 75 12.77 -23.96 10.56
C LEU A 75 13.50 -22.73 11.07
N VAL A 76 14.73 -22.89 11.54
CA VAL A 76 15.57 -21.76 11.96
C VAL A 76 15.88 -20.93 10.73
N ALA A 77 15.35 -19.71 10.70
CA ALA A 77 15.63 -18.74 9.67
C ALA A 77 16.95 -18.05 9.98
N PRO A 78 17.74 -17.65 8.96
CA PRO A 78 18.85 -16.75 9.19
C PRO A 78 18.34 -15.47 9.86
N PRO A 79 19.20 -14.78 10.66
CA PRO A 79 18.85 -13.48 11.19
C PRO A 79 18.32 -12.59 10.07
N LEU A 80 17.22 -11.88 10.31
CA LEU A 80 16.63 -10.96 9.32
C LEU A 80 17.63 -9.83 9.05
N THR A 81 18.53 -10.01 8.08
CA THR A 81 19.59 -9.03 7.78
C THR A 81 18.99 -7.70 7.35
N ASN A 82 17.86 -7.76 6.64
CA ASN A 82 17.04 -6.63 6.28
C ASN A 82 15.57 -7.01 6.46
N TRP A 83 14.80 -6.16 7.13
CA TRP A 83 13.35 -6.29 7.19
C TRP A 83 12.68 -4.95 6.92
N GLU A 84 11.48 -5.01 6.36
CA GLU A 84 10.62 -3.86 6.15
C GLU A 84 9.29 -4.09 6.87
N ILE A 85 8.82 -3.10 7.65
CA ILE A 85 7.44 -3.09 8.12
C ILE A 85 6.65 -2.22 7.15
N LEU A 86 5.75 -2.85 6.41
CA LEU A 86 4.74 -2.18 5.61
C LEU A 86 3.50 -1.95 6.49
N SER A 87 3.18 -0.68 6.73
CA SER A 87 1.98 -0.28 7.46
C SER A 87 1.03 0.46 6.52
N PHE A 88 -0.26 0.19 6.64
CA PHE A 88 -1.31 0.90 5.92
C PHE A 88 -2.12 1.72 6.92
N ASP A 89 -2.49 2.93 6.55
CA ASP A 89 -3.41 3.71 7.38
C ASP A 89 -4.79 3.03 7.41
N GLU A 90 -5.27 2.69 8.61
CA GLU A 90 -6.58 2.05 8.80
C GLU A 90 -7.73 2.93 8.29
N LYS A 91 -7.57 4.26 8.35
CA LYS A 91 -8.57 5.22 7.90
C LYS A 91 -7.95 6.56 7.52
N LEU A 92 -7.99 6.88 6.22
CA LEU A 92 -7.63 8.20 5.73
C LEU A 92 -8.79 9.17 5.94
N SER A 93 -8.57 10.28 6.65
CA SER A 93 -9.63 11.25 6.96
C SER A 93 -9.10 12.69 7.07
N PRO A 94 -9.60 13.64 6.26
CA PRO A 94 -10.38 13.42 5.04
C PRO A 94 -9.53 12.80 3.93
N PRO A 95 -10.06 11.85 3.12
CA PRO A 95 -9.27 11.18 2.08
C PRO A 95 -9.11 11.99 0.79
N LYS A 96 -9.77 13.15 0.69
CA LYS A 96 -9.86 13.94 -0.54
C LYS A 96 -9.06 15.23 -0.43
N PHE A 97 -8.42 15.59 -1.53
CA PHE A 97 -7.84 16.91 -1.75
C PHE A 97 -8.34 17.45 -3.09
N SER A 98 -8.78 18.71 -3.08
CA SER A 98 -9.29 19.40 -4.27
C SER A 98 -8.43 20.63 -4.55
N TRP A 99 -8.15 20.86 -5.82
CA TRP A 99 -7.35 21.96 -6.31
C TRP A 99 -8.10 22.69 -7.43
N ASN A 100 -8.40 23.96 -7.18
CA ASN A 100 -9.06 24.86 -8.12
C ASN A 100 -8.00 25.76 -8.79
N LEU A 101 -7.76 25.58 -10.08
CA LEU A 101 -6.90 26.45 -10.88
C LEU A 101 -7.76 27.52 -11.54
N LYS A 102 -7.72 28.74 -11.01
CA LYS A 102 -8.45 29.91 -11.54
C LYS A 102 -7.76 30.50 -12.76
N ASN A 103 -8.54 31.18 -13.61
CA ASN A 103 -8.07 31.83 -14.84
C ASN A 103 -7.21 30.86 -15.69
N PHE A 104 -7.69 29.62 -15.85
CA PHE A 104 -6.95 28.53 -16.47
C PHE A 104 -6.47 28.89 -17.89
N SER A 105 -7.28 29.63 -18.64
CA SER A 105 -6.96 30.05 -20.00
C SER A 105 -5.83 31.08 -20.07
N GLU A 106 -5.52 31.75 -18.96
CA GLU A 106 -4.45 32.76 -18.86
C GLU A 106 -3.12 32.19 -18.36
N LEU A 107 -3.09 30.91 -17.98
CA LEU A 107 -1.89 30.24 -17.47
C LEU A 107 -0.78 30.20 -18.53
N LYS A 108 0.40 30.73 -18.18
CA LYS A 108 1.56 30.87 -19.08
C LYS A 108 2.66 29.84 -18.84
N GLU A 109 2.90 29.46 -17.59
CA GLU A 109 3.92 28.47 -17.21
C GLU A 109 3.63 27.08 -17.79
N ASP A 110 4.68 26.31 -18.02
CA ASP A 110 4.56 24.94 -18.51
C ASP A 110 4.01 23.98 -17.44
N VAL A 111 4.28 24.27 -16.16
CA VAL A 111 3.88 23.44 -15.02
C VAL A 111 3.38 24.29 -13.86
N TYR A 112 2.29 23.83 -13.25
CA TYR A 112 1.75 24.38 -12.01
C TYR A 112 1.76 23.30 -10.94
N THR A 113 2.07 23.69 -9.71
CA THR A 113 2.06 22.78 -8.55
C THR A 113 1.00 23.26 -7.57
N SER A 114 0.20 22.32 -7.04
CA SER A 114 -0.79 22.62 -6.02
C SER A 114 -0.14 22.99 -4.68
N ASN A 115 -0.95 23.47 -3.75
CA ASN A 115 -0.55 23.46 -2.33
C ASN A 115 -0.25 22.04 -1.88
N LYS A 116 0.64 21.91 -0.89
CA LYS A 116 0.90 20.64 -0.22
C LYS A 116 -0.34 20.20 0.56
N TYR A 117 -0.56 18.90 0.61
CA TYR A 117 -1.63 18.33 1.43
C TYR A 117 -1.14 17.06 2.14
N PRO A 118 -1.35 16.95 3.46
CA PRO A 118 -0.92 15.80 4.23
C PRO A 118 -1.88 14.61 4.02
N MET A 119 -1.33 13.43 3.75
CA MET A 119 -2.09 12.19 3.67
C MET A 119 -1.19 11.00 4.00
N GLY A 120 -1.62 10.17 4.96
CA GLY A 120 -0.90 8.96 5.38
C GLY A 120 0.53 9.22 5.85
N GLY A 121 0.71 10.25 6.68
CA GLY A 121 2.03 10.62 7.21
C GLY A 121 3.00 11.23 6.20
N LYS A 122 2.55 11.54 4.98
CA LYS A 122 3.35 12.16 3.91
C LYS A 122 2.68 13.41 3.37
N GLU A 123 3.47 14.38 2.92
CA GLU A 123 2.99 15.52 2.14
C GLU A 123 3.00 15.21 0.64
N TRP A 124 1.89 15.52 -0.03
CA TRP A 124 1.71 15.30 -1.46
C TRP A 124 1.40 16.62 -2.17
N VAL A 125 1.66 16.66 -3.47
CA VAL A 125 1.29 17.75 -4.37
C VAL A 125 0.79 17.20 -5.70
N LEU A 126 -0.09 17.95 -6.37
CA LEU A 126 -0.43 17.72 -7.76
C LEU A 126 0.45 18.61 -8.65
N LYS A 127 1.00 18.05 -9.72
CA LYS A 127 1.66 18.81 -10.79
C LYS A 127 0.84 18.69 -12.06
N LEU A 128 0.49 19.82 -12.65
CA LEU A 128 -0.36 19.90 -13.83
C LEU A 128 0.37 20.68 -14.92
N TYR A 129 0.32 20.15 -16.15
CA TYR A 129 0.89 20.75 -17.34
C TYR A 129 -0.27 21.16 -18.27
N PRO A 130 -0.68 22.45 -18.29
CA PRO A 130 -1.90 22.88 -18.99
C PRO A 130 -1.92 22.55 -20.49
N LYS A 131 -0.75 22.58 -21.12
CA LYS A 131 -0.52 22.26 -22.54
C LYS A 131 0.06 20.85 -22.74
N GLY A 132 0.13 20.07 -21.67
CA GLY A 132 0.75 18.75 -21.66
C GLY A 132 2.26 18.80 -21.48
N ASN A 133 2.83 17.65 -21.12
CA ASN A 133 4.26 17.47 -21.05
C ASN A 133 4.87 17.22 -22.45
N SER A 134 6.17 16.90 -22.49
CA SER A 134 6.90 16.64 -23.74
C SER A 134 6.37 15.47 -24.58
N ARG A 135 5.53 14.59 -24.00
CA ARG A 135 4.94 13.43 -24.68
C ARG A 135 3.51 13.65 -25.14
N ALA A 136 2.91 14.79 -24.80
CA ALA A 136 1.50 15.09 -25.04
C ALA A 136 1.22 15.92 -26.30
N ASP A 137 2.27 16.30 -27.05
CA ASP A 137 2.22 17.05 -28.31
C ASP A 137 1.39 18.35 -28.30
N GLY A 138 1.22 18.98 -27.13
CA GLY A 138 0.39 20.19 -27.03
C GLY A 138 -1.12 19.95 -27.12
N LYS A 139 -1.58 18.69 -27.09
CA LYS A 139 -2.99 18.31 -27.33
C LYS A 139 -3.73 17.84 -26.09
N TYR A 140 -3.01 17.44 -25.05
CA TYR A 140 -3.58 16.89 -23.83
C TYR A 140 -3.05 17.63 -22.61
N LEU A 141 -3.90 17.82 -21.62
CA LEU A 141 -3.52 18.14 -20.25
C LEU A 141 -2.77 16.93 -19.68
N SER A 142 -1.62 17.17 -19.05
CA SER A 142 -0.94 16.13 -18.25
C SER A 142 -1.09 16.44 -16.76
N LEU A 143 -1.29 15.40 -15.95
CA LEU A 143 -1.53 15.51 -14.51
C LEU A 143 -0.78 14.43 -13.75
N TYR A 144 -0.07 14.82 -12.70
CA TYR A 144 0.76 13.95 -11.88
C TYR A 144 0.51 14.18 -10.39
N VAL A 145 0.64 13.10 -9.63
CA VAL A 145 0.66 13.10 -8.18
C VAL A 145 2.11 12.90 -7.76
N HIS A 146 2.62 13.79 -6.92
CA HIS A 146 3.99 13.76 -6.44
C HIS A 146 4.02 13.77 -4.91
N LEU A 147 5.03 13.11 -4.33
CA LEU A 147 5.48 13.47 -2.99
C LEU A 147 6.03 14.90 -3.03
N ALA A 148 5.66 15.71 -2.05
CA ALA A 148 6.17 17.08 -1.93
C ALA A 148 7.70 17.07 -1.80
N ASP A 149 8.37 18.12 -2.28
CA ASP A 149 9.84 18.18 -2.25
C ASP A 149 10.41 18.22 -0.81
N SER A 150 9.59 18.56 0.20
CA SER A 150 9.94 18.47 1.63
C SER A 150 10.10 17.03 2.13
N GLU A 151 9.46 16.06 1.48
CA GLU A 151 9.55 14.66 1.89
C GLU A 151 10.93 14.10 1.56
N THR A 152 11.59 13.48 2.52
CA THR A 152 12.84 12.76 2.27
C THR A 152 12.59 11.28 2.46
N LEU A 153 12.70 10.52 1.37
CA LEU A 153 12.66 9.07 1.41
C LEU A 153 14.10 8.55 1.47
N LYS A 154 14.36 7.60 2.36
CA LYS A 154 15.63 6.85 2.34
C LYS A 154 15.67 5.95 1.10
N SER A 155 16.88 5.58 0.65
CA SER A 155 17.08 4.73 -0.54
C SER A 155 16.22 3.46 -0.54
N ASP A 156 16.04 2.84 0.62
CA ASP A 156 15.26 1.62 0.74
C ASP A 156 13.77 1.88 0.98
N GLU A 157 13.39 3.07 1.47
CA GLU A 157 12.01 3.40 1.78
C GLU A 157 11.13 3.50 0.53
N LYS A 158 9.96 2.83 0.60
CA LYS A 158 8.94 2.88 -0.43
C LYS A 158 7.60 3.25 0.20
N ASN A 159 6.76 3.97 -0.54
CA ASN A 159 5.42 4.32 -0.10
C ASN A 159 4.43 3.90 -1.19
N PHE A 160 3.50 3.02 -0.85
CA PHE A 160 2.42 2.65 -1.74
C PHE A 160 1.30 3.67 -1.60
N LYS A 161 0.75 4.10 -2.73
CA LYS A 161 -0.46 4.92 -2.77
C LYS A 161 -1.44 4.34 -3.75
N GLN A 162 -2.70 4.26 -3.34
CA GLN A 162 -3.82 3.95 -4.19
C GLN A 162 -4.89 5.04 -4.07
N GLY A 163 -5.49 5.43 -5.20
CA GLY A 163 -6.56 6.42 -5.20
C GLY A 163 -7.07 6.77 -6.60
N HIS A 164 -8.07 7.65 -6.63
CA HIS A 164 -8.68 8.17 -7.85
C HIS A 164 -8.18 9.59 -8.05
N VAL A 165 -7.78 9.92 -9.26
CA VAL A 165 -7.46 11.30 -9.66
C VAL A 165 -8.51 11.72 -10.67
N ARG A 166 -9.09 12.91 -10.49
CA ARG A 166 -10.23 13.40 -11.24
C ARG A 166 -9.98 14.81 -11.76
N VAL A 167 -10.46 15.07 -12.98
CA VAL A 167 -10.82 16.43 -13.42
C VAL A 167 -12.33 16.52 -13.38
N LEU A 168 -12.84 17.42 -12.54
CA LEU A 168 -14.25 17.54 -12.26
C LEU A 168 -14.94 18.33 -13.37
N ASN A 169 -15.96 17.72 -13.98
CA ASN A 169 -16.93 18.41 -14.81
C ASN A 169 -17.80 19.36 -13.94
N PRO A 170 -17.86 20.67 -14.25
CA PRO A 170 -18.68 21.65 -13.53
C PRO A 170 -20.18 21.34 -13.48
N LEU A 171 -20.70 20.52 -14.41
CA LEU A 171 -22.10 20.06 -14.40
C LEU A 171 -22.39 18.98 -13.35
N GLY A 172 -21.37 18.52 -12.61
CA GLY A 172 -21.52 17.57 -11.50
C GLY A 172 -21.55 16.09 -11.89
N SER A 173 -21.54 15.76 -13.19
CA SER A 173 -21.51 14.39 -13.69
C SER A 173 -20.45 14.21 -14.78
N ASN A 174 -20.06 12.98 -15.10
CA ASN A 174 -19.07 12.67 -16.14
C ASN A 174 -17.72 13.36 -15.89
N HIS A 175 -17.19 13.27 -14.67
CA HIS A 175 -15.81 13.64 -14.39
C HIS A 175 -14.86 12.72 -15.18
N VAL A 176 -13.70 13.23 -15.62
CA VAL A 176 -12.63 12.34 -16.08
C VAL A 176 -11.94 11.81 -14.84
N GLU A 177 -11.98 10.50 -14.65
CA GLU A 177 -11.40 9.83 -13.51
C GLU A 177 -10.40 8.76 -13.98
N VAL A 178 -9.26 8.68 -13.29
CA VAL A 178 -8.33 7.56 -13.43
C VAL A 178 -7.99 6.98 -12.06
N GLN A 179 -8.08 5.66 -11.94
CA GLN A 179 -7.59 4.94 -10.78
C GLN A 179 -6.07 4.73 -10.89
N SER A 180 -5.37 4.95 -9.78
CA SER A 180 -3.91 4.79 -9.68
C SER A 180 -3.55 3.90 -8.51
N SER A 181 -2.57 3.02 -8.72
CA SER A 181 -1.87 2.27 -7.68
C SER A 181 -0.38 2.34 -8.00
N CYS A 182 0.40 3.04 -7.17
CA CYS A 182 1.79 3.36 -7.49
C CYS A 182 2.68 3.24 -6.26
N TRP A 183 3.92 2.81 -6.49
CA TRP A 183 4.97 2.80 -5.47
C TRP A 183 5.89 4.00 -5.67
N TYR A 184 6.06 4.79 -4.61
CA TYR A 184 6.93 5.95 -4.56
C TYR A 184 8.22 5.57 -3.86
N LYS A 185 9.36 5.99 -4.42
CA LYS A 185 10.71 5.79 -3.88
C LYS A 185 11.55 7.03 -4.15
N GLU A 186 12.74 7.10 -3.57
CA GLU A 186 13.65 8.25 -3.75
C GLU A 186 13.84 8.65 -5.23
N SER A 187 14.06 7.67 -6.11
CA SER A 187 14.26 7.89 -7.56
C SER A 187 12.96 8.01 -8.37
N SER A 188 11.78 7.85 -7.77
CA SER A 188 10.49 7.89 -8.47
C SER A 188 9.43 8.51 -7.57
N ARG A 189 9.48 9.84 -7.46
CA ARG A 189 8.68 10.63 -6.53
C ARG A 189 7.33 11.08 -7.10
N GLY A 190 7.03 10.74 -8.35
CA GLY A 190 5.83 11.19 -9.04
C GLY A 190 5.32 10.19 -10.06
N TRP A 191 3.99 10.10 -10.15
CA TRP A 191 3.29 9.26 -11.11
C TRP A 191 2.09 10.01 -11.67
N GLY A 192 1.78 9.78 -12.94
CA GLY A 192 0.69 10.49 -13.59
C GLY A 192 0.51 10.08 -15.04
N TRP A 193 -0.19 10.92 -15.77
CA TRP A 193 -0.62 10.64 -17.13
C TRP A 193 -0.26 11.79 -18.04
N ASP A 194 0.57 11.48 -19.03
CA ASP A 194 0.94 12.39 -20.12
C ASP A 194 -0.32 12.84 -20.89
N HIS A 195 -1.29 11.93 -21.06
CA HIS A 195 -2.51 12.13 -21.84
C HIS A 195 -3.78 12.06 -20.95
N PHE A 196 -3.88 12.89 -19.91
CA PHE A 196 -4.98 12.79 -18.94
C PHE A 196 -6.33 13.23 -19.52
N LEU A 197 -6.37 14.42 -20.15
CA LEU A 197 -7.60 14.99 -20.72
C LEU A 197 -7.26 15.80 -21.98
N SER A 198 -7.97 15.57 -23.09
CA SER A 198 -7.75 16.36 -24.30
C SER A 198 -8.10 17.83 -24.08
N ILE A 199 -7.25 18.74 -24.56
CA ILE A 199 -7.44 20.19 -24.38
C ILE A 199 -8.71 20.66 -25.08
N ALA A 200 -9.07 20.05 -26.21
CA ALA A 200 -10.31 20.36 -26.92
C ALA A 200 -11.55 20.08 -26.06
N ASN A 201 -11.57 18.94 -25.35
CA ASN A 201 -12.67 18.60 -24.46
C ASN A 201 -12.62 19.42 -23.16
N LEU A 202 -11.43 19.69 -22.63
CA LEU A 202 -11.22 20.57 -21.48
C LEU A 202 -11.89 21.94 -21.70
N ARG A 203 -11.55 22.62 -22.81
CA ARG A 203 -12.08 23.95 -23.14
C ARG A 203 -13.58 23.97 -23.40
N LYS A 204 -14.13 22.84 -23.86
CA LYS A 204 -15.55 22.70 -24.15
C LYS A 204 -16.39 22.44 -22.89
N THR A 205 -15.85 21.68 -21.94
CA THR A 205 -16.68 21.02 -20.91
C THR A 205 -16.17 21.18 -19.48
N TYR A 206 -14.87 21.28 -19.24
CA TYR A 206 -14.29 21.11 -17.89
C TYR A 206 -13.86 22.42 -17.21
N LEU A 207 -13.91 23.54 -17.93
CA LEU A 207 -13.77 24.87 -17.34
C LEU A 207 -15.12 25.36 -16.86
N ASP A 208 -15.18 25.87 -15.64
CA ASP A 208 -16.41 26.47 -15.12
C ASP A 208 -16.66 27.88 -15.69
N LYS A 209 -17.72 28.54 -15.20
CA LYS A 209 -18.12 29.87 -15.67
C LYS A 209 -17.10 30.96 -15.37
N GLU A 210 -16.18 30.72 -14.43
CA GLU A 210 -15.11 31.64 -14.02
C GLU A 210 -13.75 31.22 -14.61
N ASP A 211 -13.76 30.40 -15.67
CA ASP A 211 -12.54 29.88 -16.31
C ASP A 211 -11.65 29.07 -15.34
N ALA A 212 -12.24 28.42 -14.34
CA ALA A 212 -11.48 27.60 -13.41
C ALA A 212 -11.56 26.09 -13.73
N LEU A 213 -10.42 25.41 -13.59
CA LEU A 213 -10.32 23.95 -13.70
C LEU A 213 -10.26 23.35 -12.30
N ASN A 214 -11.16 22.41 -12.02
CA ASN A 214 -11.22 21.72 -10.73
C ASN A 214 -10.62 20.31 -10.84
N VAL A 215 -9.55 20.07 -10.09
CA VAL A 215 -8.87 18.77 -10.00
C VAL A 215 -9.07 18.20 -8.60
N GLU A 216 -9.36 16.92 -8.49
CA GLU A 216 -9.51 16.23 -7.21
C GLU A 216 -8.65 14.97 -7.18
N ILE A 217 -8.15 14.63 -6.00
CA ILE A 217 -7.60 13.31 -5.71
C ILE A 217 -8.27 12.75 -4.46
N GLU A 218 -8.66 11.49 -4.54
CA GLU A 218 -9.21 10.71 -3.43
C GLU A 218 -8.30 9.53 -3.13
N PHE A 219 -7.71 9.52 -1.95
CA PHE A 219 -6.83 8.45 -1.49
C PHE A 219 -7.67 7.32 -0.88
N LYS A 220 -7.39 6.09 -1.31
CA LYS A 220 -7.94 4.87 -0.71
C LYS A 220 -6.95 4.22 0.24
N VAL A 221 -5.68 4.22 -0.14
CA VAL A 221 -4.60 3.60 0.63
C VAL A 221 -3.38 4.49 0.52
N VAL A 222 -2.73 4.75 1.64
CA VAL A 222 -1.34 5.19 1.71
C VAL A 222 -0.64 4.23 2.65
N SER A 223 0.54 3.78 2.27
CA SER A 223 1.40 2.98 3.11
C SER A 223 2.64 3.76 3.49
N ALA A 224 3.16 3.45 4.66
CA ALA A 224 4.50 3.83 5.08
C ALA A 224 5.31 2.56 5.29
N THR A 225 6.53 2.55 4.75
CA THR A 225 7.48 1.47 4.99
C THR A 225 8.58 1.95 5.92
N LYS A 226 8.83 1.20 7.01
CA LYS A 226 9.98 1.43 7.88
C LYS A 226 11.02 0.34 7.65
N TYR A 227 12.21 0.76 7.22
CA TYR A 227 13.38 -0.10 7.11
C TYR A 227 14.24 0.06 8.36
N SER A 228 14.63 -1.07 8.95
CA SER A 228 15.71 -1.11 9.93
C SER A 228 16.81 -2.01 9.38
N PRO A 229 17.95 -1.47 8.94
CA PRO A 229 19.14 -2.30 8.81
C PRO A 229 19.53 -2.78 10.22
N ILE A 230 19.90 -4.04 10.37
CA ILE A 230 20.63 -4.46 11.57
C ILE A 230 22.01 -3.78 11.48
N ILE A 231 22.29 -2.87 12.42
CA ILE A 231 23.65 -2.38 12.70
C ILE A 231 24.38 -3.45 13.48
#